data_AF-A0A920DQM6-F1
#
_entry.id   AF-A0A920DQM6-F1
#
_cell.length_a   1.000
_cell.length_b   1.000
_cell.length_c   1.000
_cell.angle_alpha   90.00
_cell.angle_beta   90.00
_cell.angle_gamma   90.00
#
_symmetry.space_group_name_H-M   'P 1'
#
loop_
_entity.id
_entity.type
_entity.pdbx_description
1 polymer ?
#
loop_
_entity_poly.entity_id
_entity_poly.type
_entity_poly.pdbx_seq_one_letter_code
_entity_poly.pdbx_strand_id
1 'polypeptide(L)'
;MGDYPSIFDDLLGIYPICVDSNDLITQNIYLPEGWSMFSIYGLTSNMNLDNILIPVSSDIIMAKDNNGAVYLSEYGYNGVGEIALGEAYQIKHLMLHLFR
;
A
#
# COMPACT_ATOMS: atom_id res chain seq x y z
N MET A 1 8.96 -13.71 14.82
CA MET A 1 10.04 -14.16 13.90
C MET A 1 11.14 -14.71 14.78
N GLY A 2 11.65 -15.91 14.49
CA GLY A 2 12.69 -16.53 15.31
C GLY A 2 14.03 -15.83 15.11
N ASP A 3 14.75 -15.58 16.20
CA ASP A 3 16.11 -15.07 16.16
C ASP A 3 17.02 -16.10 15.49
N TYR A 4 17.37 -15.86 14.23
CA TYR A 4 18.41 -16.65 13.56
C TYR A 4 19.78 -16.20 14.09
N PRO A 5 20.71 -17.14 14.35
CA PRO A 5 22.05 -16.78 14.80
C PRO A 5 22.77 -16.02 13.68
N SER A 6 23.29 -14.84 14.01
CA SER A 6 24.04 -13.91 13.15
C SER A 6 25.22 -14.52 12.37
N ILE A 7 25.58 -15.77 12.66
CA ILE A 7 26.65 -16.51 11.97
C ILE A 7 26.24 -17.00 10.57
N PHE A 8 24.94 -17.09 10.28
CA PHE A 8 24.44 -17.48 8.96
C PHE A 8 24.25 -16.27 8.02
N ASP A 9 24.18 -15.05 8.56
CA ASP A 9 23.96 -13.82 7.79
C ASP A 9 25.22 -13.37 7.02
N ASP A 10 26.40 -13.50 7.63
CA ASP A 10 27.67 -13.09 7.01
C ASP A 10 28.20 -14.07 5.96
N LEU A 11 27.78 -15.34 6.00
CA LEU A 11 28.47 -16.45 5.30
C LEU A 11 27.93 -16.75 3.90
N LEU A 12 26.74 -16.25 3.57
CA LEU A 12 26.10 -16.50 2.28
C LEU A 12 25.98 -15.22 1.42
N GLY A 13 25.86 -14.02 2.02
CA GLY A 13 25.74 -12.78 1.24
C GLY A 13 24.52 -12.75 0.29
N ILE A 14 23.54 -13.64 0.52
CA ILE A 14 22.33 -13.80 -0.32
C ILE A 14 21.11 -13.13 0.33
N TYR A 15 21.27 -12.51 1.51
CA TYR A 15 20.20 -11.69 2.07
C TYR A 15 20.13 -10.37 1.30
N PRO A 16 18.96 -9.99 0.77
CA PRO A 16 18.78 -8.63 0.29
C PRO A 16 18.97 -7.70 1.48
N ILE A 17 20.15 -7.08 1.56
CA ILE A 17 20.39 -5.98 2.48
C ILE A 17 19.44 -4.88 2.05
N CYS A 18 18.42 -4.61 2.86
CA CYS A 18 17.65 -3.38 2.72
C CYS A 18 18.61 -2.23 3.04
N VAL A 19 19.16 -1.61 2.00
CA VAL A 19 19.88 -0.36 2.13
C VAL A 19 18.82 0.72 2.23
N ASP A 20 18.77 1.43 3.35
CA ASP A 20 18.00 2.65 3.47
C ASP A 20 18.57 3.68 2.50
N SER A 21 18.00 3.73 1.29
CA SER A 21 18.30 4.75 0.30
C SER A 21 17.37 5.93 0.54
N ASN A 22 17.90 7.15 0.60
CA ASN A 22 17.11 8.39 0.54
C ASN A 22 16.53 8.65 -0.86
N ASP A 23 16.48 7.63 -1.71
CA ASP A 23 15.99 7.71 -3.05
C ASP A 23 14.46 7.80 -3.03
N LEU A 24 13.94 8.75 -3.80
CA LEU A 24 12.50 8.87 -3.99
C LEU A 24 12.03 7.69 -4.86
N ILE A 25 11.24 6.80 -4.27
CA ILE A 25 10.61 5.68 -4.96
C ILE A 25 9.21 6.12 -5.39
N THR A 26 8.96 6.07 -6.69
CA THR A 26 7.63 6.33 -7.26
C THR A 26 7.05 5.03 -7.81
N GLN A 27 5.80 4.75 -7.50
CA GLN A 27 5.06 3.60 -8.02
C GLN A 27 3.90 4.06 -8.88
N ASN A 28 3.94 3.75 -10.17
CA ASN A 28 2.83 4.00 -11.08
C ASN A 28 1.94 2.76 -11.16
N ILE A 29 0.65 2.95 -10.87
CA ILE A 29 -0.35 1.87 -10.88
C ILE A 29 -1.50 2.32 -11.79
N TYR A 30 -1.91 1.44 -12.70
CA TYR A 30 -3.09 1.66 -13.52
C TYR A 30 -4.32 1.12 -12.79
N LEU A 31 -5.27 2.01 -12.49
CA LEU A 31 -6.51 1.69 -11.80
C LEU A 31 -7.70 1.92 -12.76
N PRO A 32 -8.14 0.89 -13.51
CA PRO A 32 -9.37 1.00 -14.30
C PRO A 32 -10.59 1.25 -13.41
N GLU A 33 -11.65 1.80 -14.00
CA GLU A 33 -12.93 1.97 -13.31
C GLU A 33 -13.45 0.63 -12.78
N GLY A 34 -13.94 0.64 -11.54
CA GLY A 34 -14.37 -0.55 -10.83
C GLY A 34 -13.29 -1.09 -9.91
N TRP A 35 -13.19 -2.42 -9.81
CA TRP A 35 -12.32 -3.09 -8.85
C TRP A 35 -10.93 -3.37 -9.42
N SER A 36 -9.90 -3.03 -8.65
CA SER A 36 -8.50 -3.33 -8.92
C SER A 36 -7.81 -3.84 -7.67
N MET A 37 -6.63 -4.43 -7.83
CA MET A 37 -5.76 -4.82 -6.72
C MET A 37 -4.45 -4.05 -6.82
N PHE A 38 -3.94 -3.63 -5.68
CA PHE A 38 -2.64 -2.96 -5.60
C PHE A 38 -1.87 -3.43 -4.36
N SER A 39 -0.55 -3.26 -4.42
CA SER A 39 0.36 -3.43 -3.30
C SER A 39 1.35 -2.27 -3.32
N ILE A 40 2.05 -2.08 -2.21
CA ILE A 40 3.10 -1.07 -2.09
C ILE A 40 4.48 -1.70 -2.17
N TYR A 41 5.41 -0.97 -2.78
CA TYR A 41 6.82 -1.37 -2.90
C TYR A 41 7.76 -0.52 -2.03
N GLY A 42 7.27 0.57 -1.43
CA GLY A 42 8.08 1.49 -0.61
C GLY A 42 7.58 1.59 0.82
N LEU A 43 8.49 1.97 1.72
CA LEU A 43 8.16 2.37 3.09
C LEU A 43 8.12 3.89 3.18
N THR A 44 7.22 4.38 4.01
CA THR A 44 7.19 5.80 4.39
C THR A 44 7.13 5.89 5.91
N SER A 45 7.39 7.07 6.47
CA SER A 45 7.25 7.29 7.92
C SER A 45 5.82 7.12 8.42
N ASN A 46 4.82 7.16 7.54
CA ASN A 46 3.42 6.99 7.88
C ASN A 46 2.73 6.03 6.91
N MET A 47 2.59 4.78 7.36
CA MET A 47 1.98 3.70 6.58
C MET A 47 0.46 3.65 6.71
N ASN A 48 -0.18 4.67 7.28
CA ASN A 48 -1.64 4.73 7.32
C ASN A 48 -2.19 4.84 5.90
N LEU A 49 -3.16 3.98 5.56
CA LEU A 49 -3.77 3.91 4.23
C LEU A 49 -4.34 5.25 3.76
N ASP A 50 -4.88 6.06 4.68
CA ASP A 50 -5.36 7.41 4.36
C ASP A 50 -4.26 8.25 3.74
N ASN A 51 -3.06 8.24 4.36
CA ASN A 51 -1.91 9.02 3.90
C ASN A 51 -1.39 8.54 2.55
N ILE A 52 -1.38 7.22 2.34
CA ILE A 52 -0.92 6.61 1.10
C ILE A 52 -1.86 6.94 -0.06
N LEU A 53 -3.17 6.97 0.19
CA LEU A 53 -4.19 7.24 -0.83
C LEU A 53 -4.50 8.73 -1.05
N ILE A 54 -3.91 9.67 -0.27
CA ILE A 54 -4.11 11.12 -0.44
C ILE A 54 -4.11 11.55 -1.92
N PRO A 55 -3.12 11.17 -2.76
CA PRO A 55 -3.01 11.66 -4.13
C PRO A 55 -4.18 11.27 -5.05
N VAL A 56 -4.92 10.22 -4.68
CA VAL A 56 -5.98 9.60 -5.48
C VAL A 56 -7.31 9.52 -4.72
N SER A 57 -7.38 10.12 -3.52
CA SER A 57 -8.53 10.03 -2.61
C SER A 57 -9.84 10.53 -3.21
N SER A 58 -9.80 11.47 -4.16
CA SER A 58 -10.98 12.01 -4.85
C SER A 58 -11.66 11.00 -5.79
N ASP A 59 -10.91 10.03 -6.29
CA ASP A 59 -11.35 9.12 -7.35
C ASP A 59 -11.64 7.70 -6.82
N ILE A 60 -11.40 7.51 -5.52
CA ILE A 60 -11.59 6.24 -4.81
C ILE A 60 -12.90 6.27 -4.03
N ILE A 61 -13.73 5.24 -4.21
CA ILE A 61 -14.91 5.03 -3.38
C ILE A 61 -14.50 4.33 -2.08
N MET A 62 -13.76 3.23 -2.23
CA MET A 62 -13.40 2.36 -1.12
C MET A 62 -12.14 1.56 -1.40
N ALA A 63 -11.46 1.14 -0.34
CA ALA A 63 -10.45 0.09 -0.38
C ALA A 63 -10.68 -0.91 0.76
N LYS A 64 -10.13 -2.12 0.66
CA LYS A 64 -10.20 -3.11 1.72
C LYS A 64 -8.98 -4.02 1.74
N ASP A 65 -8.70 -4.56 2.93
CA ASP A 65 -7.68 -5.59 3.12
C ASP A 65 -8.26 -7.00 2.88
N ASN A 66 -7.42 -8.01 3.11
CA ASN A 66 -7.80 -9.42 3.01
C ASN A 66 -8.69 -9.90 4.18
N ASN A 67 -8.67 -9.19 5.31
CA ASN A 67 -9.45 -9.51 6.51
C ASN A 67 -10.89 -8.93 6.44
N GLY A 68 -11.18 -8.12 5.43
CA GLY A 68 -12.47 -7.47 5.24
C GLY A 68 -12.60 -6.13 5.97
N ALA A 69 -11.51 -5.59 6.52
CA ALA A 69 -11.48 -4.22 7.00
C ALA A 69 -11.54 -3.26 5.82
N VAL A 70 -12.24 -2.14 5.99
CA VAL A 70 -12.62 -1.26 4.87
C VAL A 70 -12.18 0.17 5.13
N TYR A 71 -11.64 0.79 4.09
CA TYR A 71 -11.47 2.22 3.94
C TYR A 71 -12.58 2.78 3.05
N LEU A 72 -13.21 3.86 3.49
CA LEU A 72 -14.29 4.55 2.79
C LEU A 72 -13.93 6.03 2.67
N SER A 73 -13.62 6.47 1.45
CA SER A 73 -13.18 7.85 1.19
C SER A 73 -14.29 8.87 1.48
N GLU A 74 -15.51 8.62 1.02
CA GLU A 74 -16.66 9.53 1.20
C GLU A 74 -17.02 9.80 2.66
N TYR A 75 -16.74 8.85 3.55
CA TYR A 75 -17.04 8.96 4.98
C TYR A 75 -15.81 9.36 5.81
N GLY A 76 -14.64 9.52 5.18
CA GLY A 76 -13.38 9.76 5.89
C GLY A 76 -13.09 8.67 6.92
N TYR A 77 -13.48 7.42 6.62
CA TYR A 77 -13.35 6.30 7.55
C TYR A 77 -12.25 5.34 7.09
N ASN A 78 -11.31 5.06 7.98
CA ASN A 78 -10.25 4.10 7.75
C ASN A 78 -10.28 2.98 8.80
N GLY A 79 -10.91 1.87 8.43
CA GLY A 79 -10.90 0.64 9.22
C GLY A 79 -9.71 -0.27 8.93
N VAL A 80 -9.00 -0.07 7.81
CA VAL A 80 -7.81 -0.86 7.45
C VAL A 80 -6.62 -0.47 8.34
N GLY A 81 -6.45 0.82 8.60
CA GLY A 81 -5.36 1.34 9.42
C GLY A 81 -4.05 1.44 8.65
N GLU A 82 -3.01 0.77 9.14
CA GLU A 82 -1.67 0.76 8.54
C GLU A 82 -1.54 -0.36 7.50
N ILE A 83 -0.94 -0.05 6.36
CA ILE A 83 -0.62 -1.04 5.33
C ILE A 83 0.77 -1.63 5.51
N ALA A 84 0.91 -2.91 5.16
CA ALA A 84 2.15 -3.65 5.25
C ALA A 84 2.74 -3.97 3.87
N LEU A 85 4.07 -4.00 3.79
CA LEU A 85 4.76 -4.54 2.63
C LEU A 85 4.46 -6.04 2.48
N GLY A 86 4.30 -6.47 1.23
CA GLY A 86 3.98 -7.86 0.90
C GLY A 86 2.48 -8.20 0.99
N GLU A 87 1.64 -7.27 1.44
CA GLU A 87 0.19 -7.40 1.38
C GLU A 87 -0.39 -6.75 0.12
N ALA A 88 -1.59 -7.21 -0.25
CA ALA A 88 -2.35 -6.67 -1.36
C ALA A 88 -3.72 -6.18 -0.87
N TYR A 89 -4.16 -5.06 -1.42
CA TYR A 89 -5.41 -4.41 -1.08
C TYR A 89 -6.29 -4.32 -2.32
N GLN A 90 -7.59 -4.50 -2.13
CA GLN A 90 -8.58 -4.27 -3.18
C GLN A 90 -9.06 -2.85 -3.12
N ILE A 91 -9.07 -2.16 -4.26
CA ILE A 91 -9.49 -0.78 -4.40
C ILE A 91 -10.59 -0.67 -5.42
N LYS A 92 -11.58 0.18 -5.13
CA LYS A 92 -12.65 0.50 -6.07
C LYS A 92 -12.53 1.96 -6.50
N HIS A 93 -12.18 2.14 -7.76
CA HIS A 93 -12.07 3.44 -8.41
C HIS A 93 -13.39 3.78 -9.12
N LEU A 94 -13.87 5.01 -8.98
CA LEU A 94 -14.92 5.55 -9.84
C LEU A 94 -14.31 6.52 -10.83
N MET A 95 -14.50 6.30 -12.13
CA MET A 95 -14.16 7.36 -13.08
C MET A 95 -15.24 8.42 -12.94
N LEU A 96 -14.90 9.60 -12.42
CA LEU A 96 -15.76 10.77 -12.49
C LEU A 96 -15.93 11.14 -13.96
N HIS A 97 -16.94 10.55 -14.61
CA HIS A 97 -17.44 11.03 -15.89
C HIS A 97 -18.10 12.39 -15.62
N LEU A 98 -17.35 13.46 -15.85
CA LEU A 98 -17.86 14.83 -15.92
C LEU A 98 -18.86 14.93 -17.09
N PHE A 99 -20.13 14.57 -16.83
CA PHE A 99 -21.27 15.05 -17.59
C PHE A 99 -22.30 15.60 -16.61
N ARG A 100 -22.31 16.93 -16.51
CA ARG A 100 -23.47 17.70 -16.05
C ARG A 100 -23.75 18.80 -17.05
#